data_AF-A0A1E8FP69-F1
#
_entry.id   AF-A0A1E8FP69-F1
#
_cell.length_a   1.000
_cell.length_b   1.000
_cell.length_c   1.000
_cell.angle_alpha   90.00
_cell.angle_beta   90.00
_cell.angle_gamma   90.00
#
_symmetry.space_group_name_H-M   'P 1'
#
loop_
_entity.id
_entity.type
_entity.pdbx_description
1 polymer ?
#
loop_
_entity_poly.entity_id
_entity_poly.type
_entity_poly.pdbx_seq_one_letter_code
_entity_poly.pdbx_strand_id
1 'polypeptide(L)'
;MPAAVVPWTGTAEKGRKAAPVQENQAPAAEESRTPSAHDLDVLSRQLGRPVRDVVEIPARCVCGNPLVAATAPRLSNGTPFPTTFYLTHPVITSAVSRLEAGGLMNEMNDRLTVDAELAGAYREAHEAYLRARDDIAGRAGTGDVPEIAGVSAGGMPTRVKCLHVLVGHSLAAGPGVNPLGDEAIEAIAEWWTKDRCYCAGAWETAGEAPSKDLSRHGPQGLPEIVGRPAPVRKSQASSEGGTTTESGTATEEGKLTEEGTA
;
A
#
# COMPACT_ATOMS: atom_id res chain seq x y z
N MET A 1 4.85 -14.39 -61.35
CA MET A 1 3.86 -13.37 -61.73
C MET A 1 3.69 -12.43 -60.54
N PRO A 2 4.29 -11.23 -60.53
CA PRO A 2 4.13 -10.31 -59.40
C PRO A 2 2.77 -9.61 -59.48
N ALA A 3 2.05 -9.57 -58.35
CA ALA A 3 0.80 -8.86 -58.21
C ALA A 3 1.05 -7.34 -58.18
N ALA A 4 0.28 -6.62 -59.00
CA ALA A 4 0.41 -5.18 -59.21
C ALA A 4 0.09 -4.37 -57.95
N VAL A 5 0.93 -3.37 -57.70
CA VAL A 5 0.74 -2.31 -56.72
C VAL A 5 -0.35 -1.38 -57.23
N VAL A 6 -1.45 -1.24 -56.50
CA VAL A 6 -2.50 -0.25 -56.80
C VAL A 6 -2.14 1.05 -56.05
N PRO A 7 -2.10 2.22 -56.72
CA PRO A 7 -1.75 3.48 -56.07
C PRO A 7 -2.91 3.99 -55.19
N TRP A 8 -2.57 4.35 -53.96
CA TRP A 8 -3.45 5.07 -53.03
C TRP A 8 -3.73 6.48 -53.56
N THR A 9 -4.98 6.77 -53.90
CA THR A 9 -5.46 8.15 -54.13
C THR A 9 -6.00 8.70 -52.82
N GLY A 10 -5.26 9.63 -52.21
CA GLY A 10 -5.67 10.28 -50.98
C GLY A 10 -6.80 11.28 -51.22
N THR A 11 -7.78 11.29 -50.32
CA THR A 11 -8.55 12.49 -49.99
C THR A 11 -8.38 12.76 -48.51
N ALA A 12 -7.70 13.88 -48.23
CA ALA A 12 -7.59 14.46 -46.91
C ALA A 12 -8.97 14.92 -46.45
N GLU A 13 -9.52 14.27 -45.42
CA GLU A 13 -10.73 14.73 -44.77
C GLU A 13 -10.39 15.41 -43.43
N LYS A 14 -10.75 16.68 -43.39
CA LYS A 14 -10.52 17.63 -42.32
C LYS A 14 -11.22 17.21 -41.03
N GLY A 15 -10.49 17.32 -39.92
CA GLY A 15 -11.05 17.73 -38.63
C GLY A 15 -12.14 16.85 -38.02
N ARG A 16 -11.77 15.67 -37.52
CA ARG A 16 -12.57 15.01 -36.49
C ARG A 16 -12.34 15.75 -35.17
N LYS A 17 -13.29 16.61 -34.77
CA LYS A 17 -13.37 17.11 -33.39
C LYS A 17 -13.43 15.90 -32.47
N ALA A 18 -12.49 15.81 -31.53
CA ALA A 18 -12.59 14.86 -30.44
C ALA A 18 -13.93 15.09 -29.72
N ALA A 19 -14.74 14.04 -29.62
CA ALA A 19 -15.91 14.06 -28.76
C ALA A 19 -15.43 14.32 -27.32
N PRO A 20 -16.16 15.12 -26.52
CA PRO A 20 -15.76 15.37 -25.15
C PRO A 20 -15.76 14.02 -24.41
N VAL A 21 -14.63 13.72 -23.77
CA VAL A 21 -14.52 12.66 -22.78
C VAL A 21 -15.59 12.96 -21.74
N GLN A 22 -16.59 12.09 -21.61
CA GLN A 22 -17.56 12.21 -20.52
C GLN A 22 -16.80 12.00 -19.21
N GLU A 23 -16.56 13.11 -18.55
CA GLU A 23 -15.99 13.23 -17.23
C GLU A 23 -16.92 12.51 -16.24
N ASN A 24 -16.58 11.26 -15.91
CA ASN A 24 -17.26 10.48 -14.88
C ASN A 24 -16.91 11.06 -13.50
N GLN A 25 -17.51 12.19 -13.17
CA GLN A 25 -17.54 12.79 -11.84
C GLN A 25 -18.87 12.45 -11.16
N ALA A 26 -18.82 11.57 -10.17
CA ALA A 26 -19.49 11.78 -8.89
C ALA A 26 -18.85 10.86 -7.83
N PRO A 27 -18.41 11.37 -6.67
CA PRO A 27 -18.26 10.51 -5.51
C PRO A 27 -19.62 9.86 -5.24
N ALA A 28 -19.65 8.56 -4.94
CA ALA A 28 -20.88 7.88 -4.60
C ALA A 28 -21.65 8.68 -3.54
N ALA A 29 -22.96 8.91 -3.77
CA ALA A 29 -23.84 9.62 -2.84
C ALA A 29 -23.63 9.13 -1.39
N GLU A 30 -23.73 10.00 -0.40
CA GLU A 30 -23.42 9.69 1.01
C GLU A 30 -24.12 8.42 1.53
N GLU A 31 -25.36 8.14 1.12
CA GLU A 31 -26.09 6.90 1.45
C GLU A 31 -25.37 5.62 0.98
N SER A 32 -24.61 5.69 -0.10
CA SER A 32 -23.81 4.57 -0.60
C SER A 32 -22.63 4.24 0.30
N ARG A 33 -22.22 5.12 1.22
CA ARG A 33 -21.05 4.92 2.08
C ARG A 33 -21.38 4.22 3.39
N THR A 34 -22.64 4.20 3.83
CA THR A 34 -23.05 3.46 5.03
C THR A 34 -22.87 1.95 4.81
N PRO A 35 -22.18 1.22 5.70
CA PRO A 35 -22.01 -0.22 5.57
C PRO A 35 -23.33 -0.97 5.78
N SER A 36 -23.70 -1.84 4.85
CA SER A 36 -24.76 -2.81 5.03
C SER A 36 -24.25 -4.10 5.68
N ALA A 37 -25.15 -4.95 6.20
CA ALA A 37 -24.77 -6.29 6.67
C ALA A 37 -24.07 -7.12 5.58
N HIS A 38 -24.54 -6.99 4.33
CA HIS A 38 -23.89 -7.63 3.18
C HIS A 38 -22.46 -7.14 2.96
N ASP A 39 -22.22 -5.84 3.13
CA ASP A 39 -20.85 -5.28 3.02
C ASP A 39 -19.92 -5.88 4.06
N LEU A 40 -20.38 -6.04 5.31
CA LEU A 40 -19.59 -6.62 6.39
C LEU A 40 -19.26 -8.10 6.13
N ASP A 41 -20.22 -8.86 5.59
CA ASP A 41 -19.99 -10.25 5.18
C ASP A 41 -18.97 -10.35 4.05
N VAL A 42 -19.11 -9.50 3.03
CA VAL A 42 -18.17 -9.45 1.89
C VAL A 42 -16.77 -9.06 2.36
N LEU A 43 -16.64 -8.01 3.16
CA LEU A 43 -15.36 -7.60 3.75
C LEU A 43 -14.74 -8.73 4.56
N SER A 44 -15.53 -9.43 5.37
CA SER A 44 -15.03 -10.53 6.19
C SER A 44 -14.51 -11.69 5.34
N ARG A 45 -15.19 -12.00 4.22
CA ARG A 45 -14.75 -13.02 3.25
C ARG A 45 -13.50 -12.58 2.49
N GLN A 46 -13.45 -11.33 2.04
CA GLN A 46 -12.27 -10.76 1.37
C GLN A 46 -11.03 -10.78 2.28
N LEU A 47 -11.20 -10.53 3.58
CA LEU A 47 -10.14 -10.53 4.57
C LEU A 47 -9.78 -11.91 5.14
N GLY A 48 -10.65 -12.91 4.93
CA GLY A 48 -10.53 -14.24 5.54
C GLY A 48 -10.71 -14.24 7.06
N ARG A 49 -11.32 -13.20 7.64
CA ARG A 49 -11.57 -13.02 9.08
C ARG A 49 -12.72 -12.02 9.29
N PRO A 50 -13.40 -12.01 10.45
CA PRO A 50 -14.39 -10.98 10.75
C PRO A 50 -13.81 -9.57 10.55
N VAL A 51 -14.54 -8.73 9.83
CA VAL A 51 -14.21 -7.31 9.75
C VAL A 51 -14.55 -6.62 11.07
N ARG A 52 -13.81 -5.56 11.41
CA ARG A 52 -13.89 -4.91 12.73
C ARG A 52 -14.23 -3.44 12.57
N ASP A 53 -15.18 -2.99 13.39
CA ASP A 53 -15.51 -1.58 13.65
C ASP A 53 -15.52 -0.71 12.37
N VAL A 54 -16.13 -1.22 11.29
CA VAL A 54 -16.27 -0.51 10.01
C VAL A 54 -17.31 0.59 10.18
N VAL A 55 -16.91 1.81 9.83
CA VAL A 55 -17.74 3.02 9.95
C VAL A 55 -18.33 3.39 8.59
N GLU A 56 -17.58 3.17 7.51
CA GLU A 56 -18.02 3.48 6.15
C GLU A 56 -17.34 2.61 5.09
N ILE A 57 -17.95 2.57 3.90
CA ILE A 57 -17.42 1.98 2.66
C ILE A 57 -17.10 3.13 1.69
N PRO A 58 -15.89 3.72 1.77
CA PRO A 58 -15.56 4.91 0.99
C PRO A 58 -15.31 4.61 -0.49
N ALA A 59 -15.04 3.35 -0.86
CA ALA A 59 -14.83 2.94 -2.24
C ALA A 59 -15.50 1.59 -2.55
N ARG A 60 -16.20 1.54 -3.68
CA ARG A 60 -16.93 0.37 -4.18
C ARG A 60 -16.50 0.01 -5.59
N CYS A 61 -16.61 -1.27 -5.90
CA CYS A 61 -16.52 -1.78 -7.27
C CYS A 61 -17.77 -1.35 -8.05
N VAL A 62 -17.71 -1.36 -9.39
CA VAL A 62 -18.86 -1.10 -10.26
C VAL A 62 -20.05 -2.05 -10.03
N CYS A 63 -19.83 -3.22 -9.40
CA CYS A 63 -20.91 -4.13 -9.00
C CYS A 63 -21.45 -3.87 -7.59
N GLY A 64 -21.00 -2.83 -6.89
CA GLY A 64 -21.43 -2.45 -5.55
C GLY A 64 -20.60 -3.03 -4.39
N ASN A 65 -19.82 -4.10 -4.61
CA ASN A 65 -19.01 -4.71 -3.56
C ASN A 65 -17.93 -3.74 -3.02
N PRO A 66 -17.61 -3.80 -1.71
CA PRO A 66 -16.61 -2.95 -1.11
C PRO A 66 -15.20 -3.24 -1.67
N LEU A 67 -14.45 -2.17 -1.93
CA LEU A 67 -13.01 -2.22 -2.22
C LEU A 67 -12.18 -1.83 -1.02
N VAL A 68 -12.67 -0.85 -0.26
CA VAL A 68 -12.02 -0.26 0.90
C VAL A 68 -13.04 -0.18 2.02
N ALA A 69 -12.63 -0.54 3.23
CA ALA A 69 -13.36 -0.24 4.46
C ALA A 69 -12.69 0.93 5.17
N ALA A 70 -13.46 1.85 5.74
CA ALA A 70 -12.94 2.79 6.72
C ALA A 70 -13.31 2.35 8.14
N THR A 71 -12.30 2.10 8.95
CA THR A 71 -12.41 1.55 10.31
C THR A 71 -12.22 2.65 11.35
N ALA A 72 -12.95 2.54 12.45
CA ALA A 72 -12.81 3.45 13.58
C ALA A 72 -11.35 3.47 14.10
N PRO A 73 -10.82 4.65 14.50
CA PRO A 73 -9.45 4.78 14.96
C PRO A 73 -9.18 4.11 16.32
N ARG A 74 -10.24 3.71 17.03
CA ARG A 74 -10.20 2.84 18.19
C ARG A 74 -11.24 1.74 18.00
N LEU A 75 -10.81 0.50 18.15
CA LEU A 75 -11.71 -0.66 18.08
C LEU A 75 -12.59 -0.72 19.34
N SER A 76 -13.72 -1.43 19.25
CA SER A 76 -14.65 -1.64 20.37
C SER A 76 -14.01 -2.31 21.59
N ASN A 77 -12.91 -3.05 21.41
CA ASN A 77 -12.12 -3.61 22.50
C ASN A 77 -11.12 -2.63 23.14
N GLY A 78 -11.12 -1.36 22.72
CA GLY A 78 -10.25 -0.29 23.22
C GLY A 78 -8.91 -0.14 22.47
N THR A 79 -8.56 -1.07 21.59
CA THR A 79 -7.26 -1.07 20.89
C THR A 79 -7.18 0.07 19.87
N PRO A 80 -6.12 0.90 19.87
CA PRO A 80 -5.89 1.87 18.81
C PRO A 80 -5.69 1.20 17.45
N PHE A 81 -6.30 1.76 16.40
CA PHE A 81 -6.22 1.23 15.05
C PHE A 81 -5.74 2.32 14.08
N PRO A 82 -4.41 2.42 13.80
CA PRO A 82 -3.86 3.53 13.02
C PRO A 82 -4.28 3.54 11.54
N THR A 83 -4.70 2.38 11.01
CA THR A 83 -5.06 2.24 9.59
C THR A 83 -6.56 2.42 9.40
N THR A 84 -6.97 3.65 9.11
CA THR A 84 -8.36 4.03 8.81
C THR A 84 -8.84 3.36 7.53
N PHE A 85 -8.15 3.52 6.41
CA PHE A 85 -8.56 2.97 5.11
C PHE A 85 -7.91 1.63 4.84
N TYR A 86 -8.69 0.56 4.89
CA TYR A 86 -8.24 -0.80 4.71
C TYR A 86 -8.67 -1.33 3.34
N LEU A 87 -7.70 -1.53 2.43
CA LEU A 87 -7.93 -2.13 1.12
C LEU A 87 -8.17 -3.63 1.27
N THR A 88 -9.34 -4.12 0.87
CA THR A 88 -9.77 -5.49 1.15
C THR A 88 -9.90 -6.36 -0.09
N HIS A 89 -10.18 -5.77 -1.26
CA HIS A 89 -10.47 -6.54 -2.47
C HIS A 89 -9.28 -7.44 -2.92
N PRO A 90 -9.41 -8.78 -2.93
CA PRO A 90 -8.29 -9.71 -3.11
C PRO A 90 -7.47 -9.53 -4.40
N VAL A 91 -8.13 -9.16 -5.52
CA VAL A 91 -7.43 -8.89 -6.78
C VAL A 91 -6.54 -7.65 -6.66
N ILE A 92 -7.02 -6.58 -6.01
CA ILE A 92 -6.28 -5.33 -5.86
C ILE A 92 -5.14 -5.53 -4.86
N THR A 93 -5.41 -6.13 -3.71
CA THR A 93 -4.37 -6.41 -2.69
C THR A 93 -3.27 -7.29 -3.25
N SER A 94 -3.62 -8.31 -4.03
CA SER A 94 -2.64 -9.15 -4.73
C SER A 94 -1.82 -8.34 -5.74
N ALA A 95 -2.45 -7.49 -6.55
CA ALA A 95 -1.75 -6.64 -7.54
C ALA A 95 -0.79 -5.65 -6.86
N VAL A 96 -1.24 -4.99 -5.80
CA VAL A 96 -0.41 -4.09 -4.99
C VAL A 96 0.75 -4.84 -4.33
N SER A 97 0.52 -6.05 -3.81
CA SER A 97 1.59 -6.90 -3.27
C SER A 97 2.67 -7.23 -4.31
N ARG A 98 2.31 -7.38 -5.60
CA ARG A 98 3.30 -7.57 -6.67
C ARG A 98 4.19 -6.34 -6.85
N LEU A 99 3.61 -5.13 -6.83
CA LEU A 99 4.38 -3.88 -6.89
C LEU A 99 5.32 -3.72 -5.68
N GLU A 100 4.83 -4.02 -4.48
CA GLU A 100 5.64 -4.00 -3.25
C GLU A 100 6.83 -4.95 -3.35
N ALA A 101 6.60 -6.19 -3.81
CA ALA A 101 7.66 -7.17 -4.04
C ALA A 101 8.61 -6.78 -5.19
N GLY A 102 8.10 -6.05 -6.18
CA GLY A 102 8.86 -5.51 -7.30
C GLY A 102 9.77 -4.33 -6.94
N GLY A 103 9.66 -3.77 -5.74
CA GLY A 103 10.55 -2.72 -5.25
C GLY A 103 10.09 -1.29 -5.51
N LEU A 104 8.87 -1.08 -6.02
CA LEU A 104 8.34 0.25 -6.35
C LEU A 104 8.38 1.22 -5.15
N MET A 105 8.19 0.70 -3.93
CA MET A 105 8.28 1.53 -2.72
C MET A 105 9.67 2.15 -2.53
N ASN A 106 10.75 1.48 -2.94
CA ASN A 106 12.09 2.03 -2.82
C ASN A 106 12.28 3.20 -3.79
N GLU A 107 11.83 3.06 -5.04
CA GLU A 107 11.87 4.11 -6.05
C GLU A 107 11.06 5.35 -5.61
N MET A 108 9.86 5.12 -5.06
CA MET A 108 9.03 6.20 -4.50
C MET A 108 9.71 6.89 -3.31
N ASN A 109 10.36 6.12 -2.43
CA ASN A 109 11.11 6.67 -1.30
C ASN A 109 12.30 7.52 -1.76
N ASP A 110 13.05 7.05 -2.76
CA ASP A 110 14.17 7.81 -3.31
C ASP A 110 13.68 9.14 -3.91
N ARG A 111 12.57 9.11 -4.67
CA ARG A 111 11.93 10.32 -5.20
C ARG A 111 11.51 11.30 -4.11
N LEU A 112 10.91 10.84 -3.00
CA LEU A 112 10.54 11.69 -1.87
C LEU A 112 11.72 12.47 -1.26
N THR A 113 12.95 12.01 -1.45
CA THR A 113 14.14 12.71 -0.93
C THR A 113 14.65 13.83 -1.84
N VAL A 114 14.35 13.77 -3.14
CA VAL A 114 14.91 14.69 -4.15
C VAL A 114 13.86 15.59 -4.79
N ASP A 115 12.60 15.19 -4.79
CA ASP A 115 11.48 15.92 -5.37
C ASP A 115 10.68 16.65 -4.28
N ALA A 116 10.93 17.95 -4.15
CA ALA A 116 10.29 18.79 -3.14
C ALA A 116 8.78 18.98 -3.38
N GLU A 117 8.34 18.95 -4.63
CA GLU A 117 6.93 19.11 -5.01
C GLU A 117 6.15 17.85 -4.64
N LEU A 118 6.67 16.67 -5.02
CA LEU A 118 6.09 15.38 -4.61
C LEU A 118 6.05 15.24 -3.09
N ALA A 119 7.13 15.59 -2.40
CA ALA A 119 7.16 15.55 -0.93
C ALA A 119 6.15 16.53 -0.30
N GLY A 120 5.89 17.67 -0.95
CA GLY A 120 4.83 18.62 -0.58
C GLY A 120 3.44 18.01 -0.71
N ALA A 121 3.12 17.49 -1.89
CA ALA A 121 1.83 16.85 -2.15
C ALA A 121 1.60 15.62 -1.25
N TYR A 122 2.63 14.84 -0.94
CA TYR A 122 2.52 13.69 -0.04
C TYR A 122 2.34 14.10 1.44
N ARG A 123 2.84 15.28 1.85
CA ARG A 123 2.47 15.89 3.14
C ARG A 123 1.01 16.35 3.16
N GLU A 124 0.51 16.95 2.08
CA GLU A 124 -0.91 17.31 1.99
C GLU A 124 -1.82 16.08 2.05
N ALA A 125 -1.41 14.97 1.42
CA ALA A 125 -2.09 13.68 1.52
C ALA A 125 -2.14 13.16 2.97
N HIS A 126 -1.05 13.30 3.72
CA HIS A 126 -1.01 12.96 5.15
C HIS A 126 -2.02 13.78 5.96
N GLU A 127 -2.04 15.09 5.77
CA GLU A 127 -2.99 15.98 6.47
C GLU A 127 -4.45 15.66 6.09
N ALA A 128 -4.71 15.34 4.82
CA ALA A 128 -6.02 14.89 4.36
C ALA A 128 -6.45 13.58 5.02
N TYR A 129 -5.53 12.62 5.16
CA TYR A 129 -5.77 11.37 5.88
C TYR A 129 -6.14 11.61 7.34
N LEU A 130 -5.41 12.51 8.04
CA LEU A 130 -5.68 12.83 9.44
C LEU A 130 -7.08 13.42 9.61
N ARG A 131 -7.44 14.42 8.79
CA ARG A 131 -8.79 15.02 8.81
C ARG A 131 -9.87 13.96 8.57
N ALA A 132 -9.70 13.12 7.56
CA ALA A 132 -10.68 12.08 7.26
C ALA A 132 -10.82 11.05 8.40
N ARG A 133 -9.72 10.72 9.09
CA ARG A 133 -9.76 9.87 10.28
C ARG A 133 -10.53 10.53 11.43
N ASP A 134 -10.32 11.83 11.66
CA ASP A 134 -11.01 12.56 12.72
C ASP A 134 -12.53 12.64 12.44
N ASP A 135 -12.91 12.82 11.17
CA ASP A 135 -14.31 12.76 10.74
C ASP A 135 -14.92 11.37 10.99
N ILE A 136 -14.16 10.30 10.70
CA ILE A 136 -14.57 8.91 10.98
C ILE A 136 -14.67 8.68 12.49
N ALA A 137 -13.76 9.24 13.29
CA ALA A 137 -13.81 9.18 14.75
C ALA A 137 -15.09 9.81 15.31
N GLY A 138 -15.47 10.96 14.75
CA GLY A 138 -16.72 11.66 15.09
C GLY A 138 -17.95 10.81 14.79
N ARG A 139 -18.01 10.19 13.59
CA ARG A 139 -19.11 9.28 13.22
C ARG A 139 -19.16 8.02 14.09
N ALA A 140 -17.99 7.48 14.45
CA ALA A 140 -17.88 6.29 15.28
C ALA A 140 -18.12 6.55 16.78
N GLY A 141 -18.09 7.81 17.21
CA GLY A 141 -18.16 8.17 18.62
C GLY A 141 -16.94 7.72 19.43
N THR A 142 -15.78 7.51 18.80
CA THR A 142 -14.57 7.02 19.50
C THR A 142 -13.83 8.10 20.29
N GLY A 143 -14.12 9.37 20.02
CA GLY A 143 -13.38 10.51 20.57
C GLY A 143 -11.91 10.51 20.15
N ASP A 144 -11.08 11.22 20.91
CA ASP A 144 -9.65 11.36 20.64
C ASP A 144 -8.90 10.04 20.90
N VAL A 145 -7.95 9.73 20.02
CA VAL A 145 -7.07 8.54 20.14
C VAL A 145 -5.60 9.01 20.21
N PRO A 146 -5.14 9.47 21.39
CA PRO A 146 -3.82 10.10 21.54
C PRO A 146 -2.66 9.20 21.12
N GLU A 147 -2.81 7.88 21.19
CA GLU A 147 -1.79 6.90 20.81
C GLU A 147 -1.40 6.96 19.32
N ILE A 148 -2.27 7.53 18.47
CA ILE A 148 -2.06 7.66 17.02
C ILE A 148 -2.22 9.11 16.53
N ALA A 149 -2.27 10.09 17.44
CA ALA A 149 -2.38 11.51 17.10
C ALA A 149 -1.21 11.95 16.20
N GLY A 150 -1.50 12.68 15.12
CA GLY A 150 -0.50 13.11 14.13
C GLY A 150 0.16 11.98 13.31
N VAL A 151 -0.20 10.72 13.55
CA VAL A 151 0.35 9.57 12.82
C VAL A 151 -0.70 9.02 11.87
N SER A 152 -0.51 9.22 10.57
CA SER A 152 -1.30 8.51 9.54
C SER A 152 -0.77 7.09 9.34
N ALA A 153 -1.23 6.39 8.30
CA ALA A 153 -0.75 5.04 7.97
C ALA A 153 0.19 5.05 6.75
N GLY A 154 0.73 3.89 6.39
CA GLY A 154 1.54 3.72 5.17
C GLY A 154 2.95 4.33 5.21
N GLY A 155 3.37 4.95 6.32
CA GLY A 155 4.68 5.62 6.45
C GLY A 155 4.67 7.11 6.06
N MET A 156 3.50 7.63 5.65
CA MET A 156 3.28 9.05 5.39
C MET A 156 3.71 9.94 6.58
N PRO A 157 4.17 11.18 6.32
CA PRO A 157 4.42 11.78 5.00
C PRO A 157 5.86 11.60 4.51
N THR A 158 6.72 10.88 5.24
CA THR A 158 8.16 10.90 4.98
C THR A 158 8.65 9.71 4.17
N ARG A 159 7.86 8.63 4.11
CA ARG A 159 8.21 7.41 3.38
C ARG A 159 6.97 6.62 2.94
N VAL A 160 7.20 5.66 2.07
CA VAL A 160 6.27 4.58 1.72
C VAL A 160 6.73 3.30 2.40
N LYS A 161 5.97 2.86 3.40
CA LYS A 161 6.11 1.58 4.11
C LYS A 161 5.23 0.49 3.47
N CYS A 162 4.08 0.87 2.94
CA CYS A 162 3.08 -0.07 2.40
C CYS A 162 2.15 0.65 1.43
N LEU A 163 2.06 0.14 0.20
CA LEU A 163 1.22 0.68 -0.87
C LEU A 163 -0.27 0.38 -0.65
N HIS A 164 -0.62 -0.70 0.05
CA HIS A 164 -2.02 -1.07 0.30
C HIS A 164 -2.81 0.05 0.95
N VAL A 165 -2.20 0.74 1.92
CA VAL A 165 -2.80 1.90 2.59
C VAL A 165 -2.90 3.10 1.66
N LEU A 166 -1.89 3.36 0.82
CA LEU A 166 -1.91 4.50 -0.09
C LEU A 166 -2.98 4.33 -1.17
N VAL A 167 -3.10 3.13 -1.73
CA VAL A 167 -4.16 2.77 -2.68
C VAL A 167 -5.53 2.86 -2.00
N GLY A 168 -5.66 2.31 -0.78
CA GLY A 168 -6.89 2.42 0.01
C GLY A 168 -7.31 3.88 0.26
N HIS A 169 -6.35 4.73 0.64
CA HIS A 169 -6.59 6.15 0.85
C HIS A 169 -6.98 6.88 -0.45
N SER A 170 -6.30 6.60 -1.57
CA SER A 170 -6.58 7.25 -2.86
C SER A 170 -7.95 6.87 -3.41
N LEU A 171 -8.33 5.60 -3.30
CA LEU A 171 -9.67 5.14 -3.66
C LEU A 171 -10.77 5.78 -2.80
N ALA A 172 -10.48 6.04 -1.52
CA ALA A 172 -11.43 6.65 -0.58
C ALA A 172 -11.57 8.17 -0.77
N ALA A 173 -10.45 8.86 -0.92
CA ALA A 173 -10.40 10.33 -1.01
C ALA A 173 -10.64 10.86 -2.43
N GLY A 174 -10.34 10.04 -3.44
CA GLY A 174 -10.44 10.38 -4.86
C GLY A 174 -9.08 10.77 -5.48
N PRO A 175 -9.02 10.83 -6.82
CA PRO A 175 -7.80 11.12 -7.56
C PRO A 175 -7.19 12.48 -7.20
N GLY A 176 -5.86 12.53 -7.13
CA GLY A 176 -5.09 13.74 -6.86
C GLY A 176 -4.86 14.03 -5.38
N VAL A 177 -5.53 13.31 -4.46
CA VAL A 177 -5.35 13.52 -3.01
C VAL A 177 -4.06 12.86 -2.51
N ASN A 178 -3.67 11.71 -3.06
CA ASN A 178 -2.48 10.98 -2.63
C ASN A 178 -1.69 10.52 -3.86
N PRO A 179 -0.69 11.31 -4.31
CA PRO A 179 -0.05 11.10 -5.60
C PRO A 179 0.60 9.71 -5.73
N LEU A 180 1.24 9.21 -4.68
CA LEU A 180 1.88 7.89 -4.71
C LEU A 180 0.88 6.73 -4.67
N GLY A 181 -0.30 6.95 -4.09
CA GLY A 181 -1.38 5.97 -4.15
C GLY A 181 -2.08 5.96 -5.51
N ASP A 182 -2.21 7.11 -6.16
CA ASP A 182 -2.70 7.23 -7.53
C ASP A 182 -1.74 6.57 -8.52
N GLU A 183 -0.43 6.83 -8.42
CA GLU A 183 0.60 6.14 -9.21
C GLU A 183 0.52 4.61 -9.02
N ALA A 184 0.30 4.14 -7.80
CA ALA A 184 0.15 2.71 -7.53
C ALA A 184 -1.13 2.11 -8.14
N ILE A 185 -2.23 2.88 -8.22
CA ILE A 185 -3.45 2.46 -8.92
C ILE A 185 -3.20 2.35 -10.43
N GLU A 186 -2.48 3.29 -11.01
CA GLU A 186 -2.11 3.24 -12.43
C GLU A 186 -1.17 2.05 -12.72
N ALA A 187 -0.20 1.81 -11.85
CA ALA A 187 0.77 0.73 -12.01
C ALA A 187 0.16 -0.68 -11.91
N ILE A 188 -1.02 -0.85 -11.29
CA ILE A 188 -1.74 -2.13 -11.26
C ILE A 188 -2.73 -2.33 -12.41
N ALA A 189 -2.80 -1.43 -13.39
CA ALA A 189 -3.80 -1.43 -14.47
C ALA A 189 -3.83 -2.73 -15.29
N GLU A 190 -2.72 -3.46 -15.38
CA GLU A 190 -2.66 -4.79 -16.02
C GLU A 190 -3.57 -5.82 -15.32
N TRP A 191 -3.72 -5.73 -14.00
CA TRP A 191 -4.47 -6.69 -13.18
C TRP A 191 -5.84 -6.18 -12.76
N TRP A 192 -6.01 -4.86 -12.63
CA TRP A 192 -7.24 -4.26 -12.15
C TRP A 192 -7.42 -2.84 -12.67
N THR A 193 -8.64 -2.51 -13.08
CA THR A 193 -9.05 -1.15 -13.45
C THR A 193 -10.35 -0.78 -12.73
N LYS A 194 -10.50 0.51 -12.38
CA LYS A 194 -11.64 1.01 -11.59
C LYS A 194 -13.00 0.85 -12.26
N ASP A 195 -13.02 0.79 -13.58
CA ASP A 195 -14.21 0.78 -14.44
C ASP A 195 -14.74 -0.63 -14.76
N ARG A 196 -14.04 -1.68 -14.32
CA ARG A 196 -14.42 -3.07 -14.55
C ARG A 196 -14.57 -3.85 -13.25
N CYS A 197 -15.50 -4.80 -13.23
CA CYS A 197 -15.68 -5.72 -12.11
C CYS A 197 -14.69 -6.88 -12.16
N TYR A 198 -14.05 -7.16 -11.01
CA TYR A 198 -13.13 -8.30 -10.81
C TYR A 198 -13.53 -9.15 -9.59
N CYS A 199 -14.79 -9.06 -9.14
CA CYS A 199 -15.25 -9.74 -7.93
C CYS A 199 -15.54 -11.23 -8.13
N ALA A 200 -15.91 -11.64 -9.34
CA ALA A 200 -16.27 -13.03 -9.62
C ALA A 200 -15.08 -13.96 -9.40
N GLY A 201 -15.22 -14.90 -8.47
CA GLY A 201 -14.16 -15.87 -8.11
C GLY A 201 -12.99 -15.29 -7.31
N ALA A 202 -13.03 -14.02 -6.90
CA ALA A 202 -11.94 -13.39 -6.15
C ALA A 202 -11.91 -13.78 -4.66
N TRP A 203 -13.04 -14.24 -4.10
CA TRP A 203 -13.17 -14.81 -2.76
C TRP A 203 -14.29 -15.85 -2.74
N GLU A 204 -14.35 -16.64 -1.67
CA GLU A 204 -15.42 -17.62 -1.47
C GLU A 204 -16.75 -16.90 -1.19
N THR A 205 -17.75 -17.12 -2.03
CA THR A 205 -19.05 -16.42 -1.97
C THR A 205 -20.21 -17.31 -1.52
N ALA A 206 -20.05 -18.64 -1.54
CA ALA A 206 -21.11 -19.57 -1.15
C ALA A 206 -21.03 -19.98 0.33
N GLY A 207 -19.85 -19.88 0.95
CA GLY A 207 -19.63 -20.24 2.35
C GLY A 207 -20.13 -19.20 3.37
N GLU A 208 -20.28 -19.63 4.63
CA GLU A 208 -20.56 -18.71 5.74
C GLU A 208 -19.40 -17.72 5.93
N ALA A 209 -19.71 -16.47 6.24
CA ALA A 209 -18.68 -15.47 6.50
C ALA A 209 -17.84 -15.89 7.73
N PRO A 210 -16.51 -15.66 7.73
CA PRO A 210 -15.68 -15.98 8.88
C PRO A 210 -16.19 -15.31 10.15
N SER A 211 -16.45 -16.09 11.20
CA SER A 211 -17.02 -15.61 12.48
C SER A 211 -16.01 -15.56 13.63
N LYS A 212 -14.84 -16.20 13.49
CA LYS A 212 -13.78 -16.21 14.51
C LYS A 212 -12.68 -15.24 14.15
N ASP A 213 -12.42 -14.27 15.03
CA ASP A 213 -11.26 -13.39 14.88
C ASP A 213 -9.99 -14.15 15.28
N LEU A 214 -9.22 -14.57 14.27
CA LEU A 214 -7.89 -15.18 14.43
C LEU A 214 -6.76 -14.16 14.32
N SER A 215 -7.09 -12.85 14.31
CA SER A 215 -6.09 -11.80 14.29
C SER A 215 -5.18 -11.94 15.49
N ARG A 216 -3.87 -11.99 15.23
CA ARG A 216 -2.85 -11.93 16.28
C ARG A 216 -2.76 -10.49 16.79
N HIS A 217 -3.77 -10.04 17.53
CA HIS A 217 -3.74 -8.79 18.26
C HIS A 217 -4.00 -9.14 19.73
N GLY A 218 -2.95 -9.65 20.39
CA GLY A 218 -2.92 -9.60 21.86
C GLY A 218 -2.93 -8.14 22.33
N PRO A 219 -3.09 -7.86 23.64
CA PRO A 219 -3.00 -6.51 24.15
C PRO A 219 -1.67 -5.92 23.70
N GLN A 220 -1.73 -4.95 22.80
CA GLN A 220 -0.56 -4.24 22.30
C GLN A 220 -0.14 -3.28 23.40
N GLY A 221 0.41 -3.84 24.48
CA GLY A 221 1.39 -3.15 25.30
C GLY A 221 2.53 -2.80 24.35
N LEU A 222 2.52 -1.56 23.88
CA LEU A 222 3.53 -0.98 23.02
C LEU A 222 4.90 -1.12 23.68
N PRO A 223 5.92 -1.56 22.91
CA PRO A 223 7.15 -0.81 22.89
C PRO A 223 7.34 -0.23 21.49
N GLU A 224 7.38 1.10 21.47
CA GLU A 224 7.85 1.98 20.39
C GLU A 224 7.19 1.79 19.01
N ILE A 225 6.20 2.64 18.74
CA ILE A 225 5.90 3.13 17.39
C ILE A 225 7.08 3.99 16.93
N VAL A 226 8.20 3.33 16.67
CA VAL A 226 9.25 3.80 15.78
C VAL A 226 9.52 2.60 14.89
N GLY A 227 9.05 2.68 13.64
CA GLY A 227 9.28 1.62 12.68
C GLY A 227 10.77 1.29 12.66
N ARG A 228 11.13 0.01 12.81
CA ARG A 228 12.51 -0.44 12.66
C ARG A 228 13.10 0.24 11.42
N PRO A 229 14.26 0.91 11.52
CA PRO A 229 14.88 1.53 10.37
C PRO A 229 15.06 0.49 9.27
N ALA A 230 14.90 0.93 8.02
CA ALA A 230 15.05 0.05 6.87
C ALA A 230 16.41 -0.66 6.95
N PRO A 231 16.49 -1.97 6.64
CA PRO A 231 17.77 -2.67 6.65
C PRO A 231 18.70 -1.98 5.63
N VAL A 232 19.75 -1.34 6.13
CA VAL A 232 20.81 -0.76 5.30
C VAL A 232 21.52 -1.92 4.62
N ARG A 233 21.39 -2.04 3.29
CA ARG A 233 22.22 -2.97 2.51
C ARG A 233 23.67 -2.50 2.65
N LYS A 234 24.52 -3.30 3.28
CA LYS A 234 25.98 -3.10 3.18
C LYS A 234 26.35 -3.24 1.71
N SER A 235 26.92 -2.19 1.13
CA SER A 235 27.59 -2.28 -0.16
C SER A 235 28.64 -3.38 -0.07
N GLN A 236 28.55 -4.39 -0.95
CA GLN A 236 29.64 -5.35 -1.11
C GLN A 236 30.84 -4.55 -1.61
N ALA A 237 31.85 -4.41 -0.76
CA ALA A 237 33.17 -4.01 -1.20
C ALA A 237 33.66 -5.09 -2.18
N SER A 238 33.84 -4.69 -3.43
CA SER A 238 34.54 -5.46 -4.45
C SER A 238 35.97 -5.70 -3.97
N SER A 239 36.26 -6.90 -3.48
CA SER A 239 37.63 -7.36 -3.30
C SER A 239 38.14 -7.82 -4.66
N GLU A 240 38.79 -6.89 -5.36
CA GLU A 240 39.64 -7.19 -6.50
C GLU A 240 40.70 -8.23 -6.12
N GLY A 241 40.87 -9.21 -6.99
CA GLY A 241 41.89 -10.24 -6.87
C GLY A 241 43.29 -9.65 -7.00
N GLY A 242 44.15 -9.98 -6.04
CA GLY A 242 45.59 -9.77 -6.11
C GLY A 242 46.30 -11.09 -5.83
N THR A 243 46.64 -11.81 -6.91
CA THR A 243 47.57 -12.94 -6.87
C THR A 243 48.98 -12.41 -6.70
N THR A 244 49.67 -12.78 -5.61
CA THR A 244 51.14 -12.74 -5.56
C THR A 244 51.72 -13.91 -4.76
N THR A 245 52.41 -14.73 -5.54
CA THR A 245 53.41 -15.78 -5.37
C THR A 245 54.25 -15.81 -4.08
N GLU A 246 54.58 -17.06 -3.70
CA GLU A 246 55.54 -17.55 -2.70
C GLU A 246 56.92 -16.88 -2.72
N SER A 247 57.53 -16.75 -1.53
CA SER A 247 58.96 -17.08 -1.30
C SER A 247 59.36 -17.01 0.19
N GLY A 248 59.90 -18.11 0.74
CA GLY A 248 60.93 -18.22 1.82
C GLY A 248 60.66 -17.54 3.18
N THR A 249 61.10 -18.02 4.34
CA THR A 249 62.20 -18.89 4.75
C THR A 249 61.98 -19.30 6.21
N ALA A 250 62.48 -20.48 6.57
CA ALA A 250 62.48 -21.06 7.92
C ALA A 250 63.27 -20.25 8.95
N THR A 251 62.82 -20.24 10.22
CA THR A 251 63.66 -20.57 11.39
C THR A 251 62.79 -20.89 12.60
N GLU A 252 63.07 -22.03 13.24
CA GLU A 252 62.48 -22.55 14.47
C GLU A 252 63.59 -22.59 15.53
N GLU A 253 63.40 -21.95 16.69
CA GLU A 253 64.16 -22.05 17.95
C GLU A 253 63.56 -20.99 18.91
N GLY A 254 63.27 -21.18 20.20
CA GLY A 254 63.46 -22.30 21.10
C GLY A 254 62.80 -22.04 22.47
N LYS A 255 62.35 -23.15 23.06
CA LYS A 255 62.58 -23.60 24.45
C LYS A 255 62.02 -22.81 25.66
N LEU A 256 61.08 -23.49 26.34
CA LEU A 256 60.67 -23.35 27.75
C LEU A 256 61.83 -23.56 28.73
N THR A 257 61.83 -22.82 29.85
CA THR A 257 62.07 -23.38 31.21
C THR A 257 61.42 -22.52 32.29
N GLU A 258 60.80 -23.21 33.25
CA GLU A 258 60.21 -22.77 34.51
C GLU A 258 61.25 -22.29 35.53
N GLU A 259 60.89 -21.32 36.38
CA GLU A 259 61.42 -21.19 37.75
C GLU A 259 60.32 -20.64 38.68
N GLY A 260 60.06 -21.34 39.79
CA GLY A 260 59.07 -20.97 40.80
C GLY A 260 59.12 -21.92 41.99
N THR A 261 60.20 -21.84 42.78
CA THR A 261 60.40 -22.59 44.02
C THR A 261 60.06 -21.73 45.23
N ALA A 262 59.15 -22.22 46.09
CA ALA A 262 59.29 -22.35 47.55
C ALA A 262 57.93 -22.65 48.19
#